data_AF-A0A382LVF3-F1
#
_entry.id   AF-A0A382LVF3-F1
#
_cell.length_a   1.000
_cell.length_b   1.000
_cell.length_c   1.000
_cell.angle_alpha   90.00
_cell.angle_beta   90.00
_cell.angle_gamma   90.00
#
_symmetry.space_group_name_H-M   'P 1'
#
loop_
_entity.id
_entity.type
_entity.pdbx_description
1 polymer ?
#
loop_
_entity_poly.entity_id
_entity_poly.type
_entity_poly.pdbx_seq_one_letter_code
_entity_poly.pdbx_strand_id
1 'polypeptide(L)'
;MNVQEFIKKSKEFLPTATLEQSGEFYKNLLNNYNREAIRELAKVDRWFLLLVILNRKDAVHPWVYARCREVEGKSEGVLDLWARGHYKSTLITYAGSIQEILKDPNITIGIFSHTRPIAKGFLKQIKRELEVNDFLRELFPEICYNNPRQESPQWSEDAGIIVKRTSNPKEATVEAWGLIDGQPISRHYDLRIYDDVVTRDSVNTPDQIAKTTEALDLSQNLAGLKNREWYIGTRYHYADTYRDLIERGTETRVYPATESGTPDGRPIFLTQEEWDKKKSSMGQYVLACQMLQNPIAGSEQVFKPEWIRRIEIRPRVLNIYILCDPAHSKKQSSDRTAIAVIGVDHAYNKYLLDGICHRMNLKERWESLLKT
;
A
#
# COMPACT_ATOMS: atom_id res chain seq x y z
N MET A 1 24.91 8.22 -33.18
CA MET A 1 24.31 8.92 -32.03
C MET A 1 25.04 8.45 -30.78
N ASN A 2 25.58 9.37 -29.97
CA ASN A 2 26.21 9.00 -28.70
C ASN A 2 25.12 8.48 -27.73
N VAL A 3 25.46 7.56 -26.81
CA VAL A 3 24.54 6.97 -25.82
C VAL A 3 23.82 8.06 -25.01
N GLN A 4 24.50 9.14 -24.64
CA GLN A 4 23.88 10.25 -23.91
C GLN A 4 22.74 10.92 -24.69
N GLU A 5 22.94 11.14 -26.00
CA GLU A 5 21.92 11.71 -26.87
C GLU A 5 20.78 10.73 -27.11
N PHE A 6 21.09 9.42 -27.23
CA PHE A 6 20.08 8.36 -27.29
C PHE A 6 19.20 8.39 -26.05
N ILE A 7 19.79 8.38 -24.86
CA ILE A 7 19.03 8.36 -23.59
C ILE A 7 18.21 9.63 -23.41
N LYS A 8 18.73 10.80 -23.82
CA LYS A 8 17.95 12.03 -23.80
C LYS A 8 16.68 11.90 -24.65
N LYS A 9 16.81 11.45 -25.91
CA LYS A 9 15.65 11.24 -26.80
C LYS A 9 14.71 10.15 -26.27
N SER A 10 15.25 9.09 -25.68
CA SER A 10 14.45 8.03 -25.03
C SER A 10 13.58 8.58 -23.90
N LYS A 11 14.12 9.45 -23.05
CA LYS A 11 13.37 10.10 -21.95
C LYS A 11 12.27 11.03 -22.45
N GLU A 12 12.43 11.62 -23.62
CA GLU A 12 11.40 12.48 -24.24
C GLU A 12 10.30 11.62 -24.90
N PHE A 13 10.69 10.53 -25.58
CA PHE A 13 9.78 9.69 -26.35
C PHE A 13 8.99 8.68 -25.49
N LEU A 14 9.68 7.88 -24.69
CA LEU A 14 9.11 6.70 -24.02
C LEU A 14 7.95 6.99 -23.05
N PRO A 15 7.90 8.14 -22.33
CA PRO A 15 6.75 8.48 -21.50
C PRO A 15 5.46 8.71 -22.30
N THR A 16 5.57 9.05 -23.58
CA THR A 16 4.42 9.33 -24.47
C THR A 16 4.13 8.22 -25.47
N ALA A 17 5.03 7.24 -25.57
CA ALA A 17 4.90 6.12 -26.49
C ALA A 17 3.78 5.17 -26.06
N THR A 18 3.14 4.49 -27.02
CA THR A 18 2.25 3.37 -26.71
C THR A 18 3.05 2.14 -26.27
N LEU A 19 2.35 1.12 -25.77
CA LEU A 19 2.96 -0.17 -25.43
C LEU A 19 3.64 -0.80 -26.65
N GLU A 20 2.99 -0.76 -27.82
CA GLU A 20 3.52 -1.31 -29.07
C GLU A 20 4.75 -0.54 -29.53
N GLN A 21 4.69 0.80 -29.55
CA GLN A 21 5.80 1.66 -29.91
C GLN A 21 7.01 1.45 -28.99
N SER A 22 6.78 1.33 -27.68
CA SER A 22 7.82 1.02 -26.71
C SER A 22 8.41 -0.37 -26.97
N GLY A 23 7.57 -1.36 -27.26
CA GLY A 23 8.00 -2.72 -27.59
C GLY A 23 8.88 -2.78 -28.84
N GLU A 24 8.51 -2.06 -29.91
CA GLU A 24 9.33 -1.93 -31.11
C GLU A 24 10.65 -1.22 -30.83
N PHE A 25 10.61 -0.13 -30.05
CA PHE A 25 11.80 0.58 -29.60
C PHE A 25 12.78 -0.35 -28.86
N TYR A 26 12.28 -1.15 -27.92
CA TYR A 26 13.12 -2.09 -27.18
C TYR A 26 13.68 -3.21 -28.06
N LYS A 27 12.87 -3.77 -28.99
CA LYS A 27 13.34 -4.77 -29.95
C LYS A 27 14.48 -4.22 -30.80
N ASN A 28 14.35 -3.00 -31.31
CA ASN A 28 15.39 -2.36 -32.12
C ASN A 28 16.67 -2.11 -31.30
N LEU A 29 16.54 -1.71 -30.04
CA LEU A 29 17.70 -1.56 -29.14
C LEU A 29 18.42 -2.90 -28.92
N LEU A 30 17.66 -3.96 -28.62
CA LEU A 30 18.22 -5.29 -28.34
C LEU A 30 18.88 -5.92 -29.57
N ASN A 31 18.32 -5.72 -30.77
CA ASN A 31 18.90 -6.23 -32.02
C ASN A 31 20.28 -5.61 -32.33
N ASN A 32 20.49 -4.34 -31.95
CA ASN A 32 21.77 -3.66 -32.13
C ASN A 32 22.77 -3.94 -31.00
N TYR A 33 22.34 -4.66 -29.95
CA TYR A 33 23.13 -5.10 -28.79
C TYR A 33 24.12 -4.07 -28.21
N ASN A 34 23.68 -2.82 -28.06
CA ASN A 34 24.50 -1.80 -27.39
C ASN A 34 24.35 -1.91 -25.86
N ARG A 35 25.29 -2.61 -25.23
CA ARG A 35 25.30 -2.86 -23.77
C ARG A 35 25.23 -1.60 -22.93
N GLU A 36 25.94 -0.53 -23.33
CA GLU A 36 25.94 0.74 -22.59
C GLU A 36 24.56 1.42 -22.68
N ALA A 37 23.94 1.43 -23.86
CA ALA A 37 22.61 1.98 -24.04
C ALA A 37 21.53 1.18 -23.28
N ILE A 38 21.63 -0.15 -23.24
CA ILE A 38 20.75 -1.01 -22.43
C ILE A 38 20.89 -0.67 -20.95
N ARG A 39 22.13 -0.55 -20.47
CA ARG A 39 22.43 -0.22 -19.06
C ARG A 39 21.84 1.13 -18.66
N GLU A 40 22.07 2.16 -19.46
CA GLU A 40 21.55 3.50 -19.18
C GLU A 40 20.03 3.58 -19.33
N LEU A 41 19.44 2.83 -20.26
CA LEU A 41 17.98 2.78 -20.40
C LEU A 41 17.31 2.13 -19.18
N ALA A 42 17.87 1.05 -18.65
CA ALA A 42 17.34 0.37 -17.45
C ALA A 42 17.25 1.30 -16.22
N LYS A 43 18.14 2.28 -16.12
CA LYS A 43 18.12 3.29 -15.04
C LYS A 43 16.99 4.30 -15.19
N VAL A 44 16.45 4.51 -16.39
CA VAL A 44 15.54 5.63 -16.67
C VAL A 44 14.16 5.20 -17.16
N ASP A 45 14.03 3.97 -17.66
CA ASP A 45 12.77 3.35 -18.07
C ASP A 45 12.55 2.06 -17.25
N ARG A 46 11.65 2.15 -16.29
CA ARG A 46 11.23 1.10 -15.35
C ARG A 46 10.45 0.01 -16.05
N TRP A 47 9.69 0.35 -17.08
CA TRP A 47 8.98 -0.64 -17.89
C TRP A 47 9.97 -1.52 -18.65
N PHE A 48 10.97 -0.92 -19.28
CA PHE A 48 12.08 -1.62 -19.92
C PHE A 48 12.84 -2.49 -18.91
N LEU A 49 13.18 -1.94 -17.75
CA LEU A 49 13.81 -2.69 -16.66
C LEU A 49 12.97 -3.93 -16.31
N LEU A 50 11.68 -3.76 -16.01
CA LEU A 50 10.79 -4.84 -15.59
C LEU A 50 10.66 -5.94 -16.65
N LEU A 51 10.37 -5.57 -17.90
CA LEU A 51 10.09 -6.55 -18.95
C LEU A 51 11.35 -7.22 -19.49
N VAL A 52 12.40 -6.44 -19.74
CA VAL A 52 13.57 -6.90 -20.49
C VAL A 52 14.64 -7.41 -19.55
N ILE A 53 15.01 -6.62 -18.54
CA ILE A 53 16.11 -6.97 -17.65
C ILE A 53 15.64 -7.99 -16.59
N LEU A 54 14.50 -7.71 -15.93
CA LEU A 54 13.96 -8.57 -14.86
C LEU A 54 13.06 -9.69 -15.39
N ASN A 55 12.94 -9.83 -16.72
CA ASN A 55 12.22 -10.90 -17.42
C ASN A 55 10.76 -11.13 -16.97
N ARG A 56 10.05 -10.06 -16.57
CA ARG A 56 8.63 -10.12 -16.16
C ARG A 56 7.67 -9.92 -17.33
N LYS A 57 7.77 -10.80 -18.33
CA LYS A 57 6.91 -10.77 -19.53
C LYS A 57 5.42 -10.96 -19.22
N ASP A 58 5.10 -11.53 -18.06
CA ASP A 58 3.74 -11.66 -17.52
C ASP A 58 3.06 -10.30 -17.27
N ALA A 59 3.83 -9.22 -17.10
CA ALA A 59 3.29 -7.88 -16.89
C ALA A 59 2.72 -7.23 -18.17
N VAL A 60 2.97 -7.78 -19.37
CA VAL A 60 2.60 -7.17 -20.65
C VAL A 60 1.07 -7.03 -20.75
N HIS A 61 0.58 -5.84 -20.46
CA HIS A 61 -0.82 -5.47 -20.56
C HIS A 61 -0.93 -3.93 -20.71
N PRO A 62 -1.78 -3.39 -21.61
CA PRO A 62 -1.88 -1.95 -21.85
C PRO A 62 -2.13 -1.13 -20.58
N TRP A 63 -3.00 -1.63 -19.70
CA TRP A 63 -3.27 -0.97 -18.42
C TRP A 63 -2.06 -0.96 -17.48
N VAL A 64 -1.33 -2.07 -17.36
CA VAL A 64 -0.15 -2.16 -16.47
C VAL A 64 0.95 -1.24 -16.99
N TYR A 65 1.12 -1.16 -18.31
CA TYR A 65 2.02 -0.21 -18.97
C TYR A 65 1.67 1.24 -18.63
N ALA A 66 0.41 1.64 -18.81
CA ALA A 66 -0.04 3.00 -18.51
C ALA A 66 0.19 3.38 -17.04
N ARG A 67 -0.08 2.46 -16.10
CA ARG A 67 0.20 2.65 -14.67
C ARG A 67 1.69 2.75 -14.39
N CYS A 68 2.53 1.97 -15.07
CA CYS A 68 3.97 2.09 -14.94
C CYS A 68 4.45 3.50 -15.34
N ARG A 69 3.99 4.02 -16.48
CA ARG A 69 4.34 5.38 -16.93
C ARG A 69 3.90 6.47 -15.96
N GLU A 70 2.71 6.34 -15.40
CA GLU A 70 2.18 7.27 -14.41
C GLU A 70 3.01 7.29 -13.13
N VAL A 71 3.38 6.11 -12.62
CA VAL A 71 4.26 5.98 -11.45
C VAL A 71 5.65 6.57 -11.72
N GLU A 72 6.20 6.37 -12.91
CA GLU A 72 7.49 6.97 -13.30
C GLU A 72 7.42 8.49 -13.39
N GLY A 73 6.32 9.03 -13.91
CA GLY A 73 6.10 10.47 -14.05
C GLY A 73 6.05 11.17 -12.70
N LYS A 74 5.54 10.50 -11.66
CA LYS A 74 5.56 10.99 -10.28
C LYS A 74 5.48 9.83 -9.28
N SER A 75 6.62 9.49 -8.69
CA SER A 75 6.74 8.42 -7.68
C SER A 75 6.65 8.92 -6.24
N GLU A 76 7.11 10.14 -5.98
CA GLU A 76 7.37 10.63 -4.62
C GLU A 76 6.10 11.16 -3.94
N GLY A 77 5.87 10.77 -2.68
CA GLY A 77 4.79 11.29 -1.85
C GLY A 77 3.39 10.92 -2.35
N VAL A 78 3.29 9.85 -3.14
CA VAL A 78 2.04 9.33 -3.69
C VAL A 78 1.62 8.06 -2.97
N LEU A 79 0.33 7.95 -2.71
CA LEU A 79 -0.35 6.76 -2.21
C LEU A 79 -1.03 6.01 -3.37
N ASP A 80 -0.49 4.85 -3.69
CA ASP A 80 -0.95 3.94 -4.75
C ASP A 80 -1.85 2.83 -4.17
N LEU A 81 -3.16 3.06 -4.24
CA LEU A 81 -4.21 2.13 -3.82
C LEU A 81 -4.77 1.37 -5.02
N TRP A 82 -4.16 0.24 -5.36
CA TRP A 82 -4.59 -0.56 -6.52
C TRP A 82 -5.15 -1.90 -6.10
N ALA A 83 -6.11 -2.40 -6.87
CA ALA A 83 -6.73 -3.71 -6.67
C ALA A 83 -5.69 -4.84 -6.49
N ARG A 84 -6.02 -5.81 -5.63
CA ARG A 84 -5.13 -6.95 -5.35
C ARG A 84 -4.82 -7.70 -6.66
N GLY A 85 -3.54 -7.97 -6.89
CA GLY A 85 -3.07 -8.68 -8.08
C GLY A 85 -2.83 -7.80 -9.33
N HIS A 86 -2.91 -6.47 -9.20
CA HIS A 86 -2.71 -5.54 -10.31
C HIS A 86 -1.28 -4.99 -10.39
N TYR A 87 -0.27 -5.81 -10.11
CA TYR A 87 1.17 -5.50 -10.30
C TYR A 87 1.77 -4.32 -9.50
N LYS A 88 1.02 -3.62 -8.64
CA LYS A 88 1.53 -2.47 -7.87
C LYS A 88 2.86 -2.72 -7.17
N SER A 89 2.99 -3.78 -6.37
CA SER A 89 4.22 -4.12 -5.65
C SER A 89 5.32 -4.64 -6.58
N THR A 90 4.95 -5.23 -7.74
CA THR A 90 5.93 -5.62 -8.76
C THR A 90 6.56 -4.40 -9.42
N LEU A 91 5.75 -3.39 -9.74
CA LEU A 91 6.19 -2.16 -10.41
C LEU A 91 6.91 -1.22 -9.45
N ILE A 92 6.29 -0.91 -8.32
CA ILE A 92 6.75 0.12 -7.40
C ILE A 92 7.83 -0.44 -6.47
N THR A 93 7.50 -1.49 -5.70
CA THR A 93 8.41 -2.02 -4.68
C THR A 93 9.56 -2.82 -5.31
N TYR A 94 9.27 -3.83 -6.13
CA TYR A 94 10.29 -4.72 -6.68
C TYR A 94 11.15 -4.04 -7.76
N ALA A 95 10.56 -3.70 -8.91
CA ALA A 95 11.29 -3.08 -10.01
C ALA A 95 11.79 -1.68 -9.65
N GLY A 96 10.99 -0.89 -8.92
CA GLY A 96 11.40 0.43 -8.45
C GLY A 96 12.60 0.37 -7.50
N SER A 97 12.62 -0.52 -6.50
CA SER A 97 13.79 -0.65 -5.61
C SER A 97 15.05 -1.02 -6.39
N ILE A 98 14.97 -2.00 -7.30
CA ILE A 98 16.12 -2.38 -8.13
C ILE A 98 16.57 -1.18 -8.97
N GLN A 99 15.65 -0.45 -9.60
CA GLN A 99 15.99 0.71 -10.40
C GLN A 99 16.73 1.79 -9.60
N GLU A 100 16.29 2.07 -8.37
CA GLU A 100 16.94 3.05 -7.49
C GLU A 100 18.36 2.61 -7.11
N ILE A 101 18.58 1.32 -6.85
CA ILE A 101 19.91 0.76 -6.60
C ILE A 101 20.81 0.92 -7.84
N LEU A 102 20.28 0.71 -9.04
CA LEU A 102 21.03 0.86 -10.29
C LEU A 102 21.36 2.32 -10.63
N LYS A 103 20.53 3.27 -10.17
CA LYS A 103 20.78 4.71 -10.29
C LYS A 103 21.83 5.17 -9.28
N ASP A 104 21.73 4.71 -8.05
CA ASP A 104 22.61 5.09 -6.94
C ASP A 104 22.84 3.89 -5.99
N PRO A 105 23.97 3.17 -6.09
CA PRO A 105 24.25 2.03 -5.22
C PRO A 105 24.47 2.43 -3.75
N ASN A 106 24.64 3.73 -3.46
CA ASN A 106 24.78 4.25 -2.10
C ASN A 106 23.44 4.51 -1.40
N ILE A 107 22.32 4.34 -2.10
CA ILE A 107 20.99 4.50 -1.52
C ILE A 107 20.78 3.53 -0.35
N THR A 108 20.03 3.99 0.65
CA THR A 108 19.52 3.16 1.75
C THR A 108 18.00 3.06 1.64
N ILE A 109 17.48 1.86 1.39
CA ILE A 109 16.05 1.59 1.19
C ILE A 109 15.50 0.82 2.39
N GLY A 110 14.48 1.36 3.03
CA GLY A 110 13.70 0.67 4.06
C GLY A 110 12.34 0.24 3.53
N ILE A 111 12.10 -1.07 3.41
CA ILE A 111 10.78 -1.61 3.06
C ILE A 111 10.02 -1.90 4.36
N PHE A 112 8.86 -1.28 4.51
CA PHE A 112 7.97 -1.40 5.65
C PHE A 112 6.64 -2.02 5.22
N SER A 113 6.25 -3.09 5.89
CA SER A 113 4.92 -3.70 5.77
C SER A 113 4.29 -3.82 7.15
N HIS A 114 3.02 -4.22 7.25
CA HIS A 114 2.37 -4.36 8.56
C HIS A 114 3.20 -5.20 9.55
N THR A 115 3.72 -6.34 9.06
CA THR A 115 4.61 -7.23 9.79
C THR A 115 5.91 -7.48 9.03
N ARG A 116 6.98 -7.81 9.77
CA ARG A 116 8.30 -8.06 9.18
C ARG A 116 8.33 -9.21 8.15
N PRO A 117 7.61 -10.34 8.33
CA PRO A 117 7.60 -11.41 7.33
C PRO A 117 7.07 -10.97 5.97
N ILE A 118 6.09 -10.05 5.92
CA ILE A 118 5.56 -9.52 4.66
C ILE A 118 6.66 -8.72 3.94
N ALA A 119 7.31 -7.80 4.65
CA ALA A 119 8.40 -6.99 4.10
C ALA A 119 9.58 -7.87 3.60
N LYS A 120 9.92 -8.92 4.34
CA LYS A 120 10.94 -9.90 3.93
C LYS A 120 10.59 -10.60 2.62
N GLY A 121 9.31 -10.82 2.33
CA GLY A 121 8.87 -11.37 1.06
C GLY A 121 9.34 -10.54 -0.13
N PHE A 122 9.25 -9.21 -0.04
CA PHE A 122 9.74 -8.29 -1.06
C PHE A 122 11.27 -8.28 -1.15
N LEU A 123 11.95 -8.17 -0.01
CA LEU A 123 13.42 -8.23 0.03
C LEU A 123 13.96 -9.53 -0.55
N LYS A 124 13.31 -10.66 -0.24
CA LYS A 124 13.68 -11.98 -0.77
C LYS A 124 13.59 -12.03 -2.28
N GLN A 125 12.56 -11.41 -2.86
CA GLN A 125 12.42 -11.31 -4.31
C GLN A 125 13.56 -10.49 -4.93
N ILE A 126 13.85 -9.31 -4.40
CA ILE A 126 14.96 -8.44 -4.85
C ILE A 126 16.31 -9.17 -4.72
N LYS A 127 16.56 -9.79 -3.56
CA LYS A 127 17.76 -10.56 -3.27
C LYS A 127 17.94 -11.71 -4.26
N ARG A 128 16.89 -12.50 -4.52
CA ARG A 128 16.94 -13.59 -5.48
C ARG A 128 17.30 -13.08 -6.87
N GLU A 129 16.70 -11.98 -7.30
CA GLU A 129 16.97 -11.40 -8.61
C GLU A 129 18.44 -11.00 -8.78
N LEU A 130 19.00 -10.31 -7.77
CA LEU A 130 20.41 -9.92 -7.75
C LEU A 130 21.37 -11.12 -7.62
N GLU A 131 20.89 -12.28 -7.17
CA GLU A 131 21.68 -13.53 -7.10
C GLU A 131 21.72 -14.28 -8.43
N VAL A 132 20.58 -14.37 -9.14
CA VAL A 132 20.41 -15.34 -10.24
C VAL A 132 20.31 -14.72 -11.63
N ASN A 133 20.07 -13.41 -11.75
CA ASN A 133 19.92 -12.77 -13.05
C ASN A 133 21.29 -12.42 -13.65
N ASP A 134 21.87 -13.35 -14.42
CA ASP A 134 23.16 -13.18 -15.08
C ASP A 134 23.20 -11.93 -15.97
N PHE A 135 22.12 -11.66 -16.70
CA PHE A 135 22.05 -10.49 -17.59
C PHE A 135 22.14 -9.18 -16.81
N LEU A 136 21.44 -9.06 -15.68
CA LEU A 136 21.55 -7.90 -14.79
C LEU A 136 22.97 -7.75 -14.21
N ARG A 137 23.59 -8.85 -13.78
CA ARG A 137 24.94 -8.82 -13.20
C ARG A 137 26.01 -8.47 -14.23
N GLU A 138 25.86 -8.97 -15.46
CA GLU A 138 26.68 -8.57 -16.58
C GLU A 138 26.47 -7.09 -16.91
N LEU A 139 25.26 -6.55 -16.89
CA LEU A 139 25.05 -5.13 -17.17
C LEU A 139 25.64 -4.21 -16.10
N PHE A 140 25.73 -4.66 -14.84
CA PHE A 140 26.15 -3.85 -13.69
C PHE A 140 27.18 -4.55 -12.79
N PRO A 141 28.37 -4.95 -13.30
CA PRO A 141 29.38 -5.66 -12.52
C PRO A 141 29.99 -4.80 -11.39
N GLU A 142 29.87 -3.48 -11.50
CA GLU A 142 30.28 -2.50 -10.49
C GLU A 142 29.32 -2.40 -9.30
N ILE A 143 28.08 -2.90 -9.45
CA ILE A 143 27.03 -2.91 -8.41
C ILE A 143 26.80 -4.35 -7.90
N CYS A 144 26.69 -5.30 -8.82
CA CYS A 144 26.35 -6.68 -8.50
C CYS A 144 27.58 -7.53 -8.17
N TYR A 145 27.43 -8.46 -7.21
CA TYR A 145 28.43 -9.48 -6.91
C TYR A 145 28.24 -10.73 -7.76
N ASN A 146 29.32 -11.46 -8.04
CA ASN A 146 29.24 -12.75 -8.72
C ASN A 146 28.76 -13.85 -7.76
N ASN A 147 29.17 -13.76 -6.50
CA ASN A 147 28.69 -14.60 -5.40
C ASN A 147 28.38 -13.71 -4.18
N PRO A 148 27.21 -13.05 -4.16
CA PRO A 148 26.85 -12.11 -3.09
C PRO A 148 26.93 -12.70 -1.69
N ARG A 149 26.67 -14.00 -1.52
CA ARG A 149 26.69 -14.67 -0.21
C ARG A 149 28.08 -14.79 0.39
N GLN A 150 29.13 -14.75 -0.44
CA GLN A 150 30.51 -14.87 -0.01
C GLN A 150 31.24 -13.51 -0.09
N GLU A 151 30.88 -12.67 -1.06
CA GLU A 151 31.58 -11.42 -1.35
C GLU A 151 30.96 -10.19 -0.68
N SER A 152 29.64 -10.19 -0.42
CA SER A 152 28.99 -9.04 0.21
C SER A 152 29.27 -9.02 1.71
N PRO A 153 29.53 -7.83 2.30
CA PRO A 153 29.61 -7.68 3.75
C PRO A 153 28.34 -8.13 4.49
N GLN A 154 27.17 -8.03 3.83
CA GLN A 154 25.89 -8.36 4.42
C GLN A 154 24.89 -8.79 3.33
N TRP A 155 24.39 -10.02 3.40
CA TRP A 155 23.48 -10.58 2.39
C TRP A 155 22.43 -11.53 2.98
N SER A 156 21.58 -11.01 3.89
CA SER A 156 20.54 -11.81 4.57
C SER A 156 19.16 -11.14 4.55
N GLU A 157 18.12 -11.95 4.63
CA GLU A 157 16.73 -11.43 4.72
C GLU A 157 16.46 -10.78 6.09
N ASP A 158 17.25 -11.10 7.12
CA ASP A 158 17.12 -10.54 8.46
C ASP A 158 17.78 -9.15 8.57
N ALA A 159 19.04 -9.03 8.18
CA ALA A 159 19.81 -7.81 8.37
C ALA A 159 19.90 -6.94 7.10
N GLY A 160 19.34 -7.40 5.98
CA GLY A 160 19.35 -6.69 4.70
C GLY A 160 20.45 -7.17 3.76
N ILE A 161 20.48 -6.54 2.58
CA ILE A 161 21.47 -6.82 1.54
C ILE A 161 22.27 -5.56 1.21
N ILE A 162 23.59 -5.72 1.05
CA ILE A 162 24.52 -4.66 0.64
C ILE A 162 25.04 -5.02 -0.76
N VAL A 163 24.82 -4.14 -1.72
CA VAL A 163 25.46 -4.21 -3.05
C VAL A 163 26.84 -3.56 -3.03
N LYS A 164 27.63 -3.72 -4.09
CA LYS A 164 28.88 -2.97 -4.22
C LYS A 164 28.56 -1.48 -4.28
N ARG A 165 29.08 -0.74 -3.30
CA ARG A 165 28.85 0.70 -3.12
C ARG A 165 30.09 1.36 -2.53
N THR A 166 30.21 2.68 -2.67
CA THR A 166 31.40 3.44 -2.25
C THR A 166 31.25 4.05 -0.86
N SER A 167 30.02 4.24 -0.39
CA SER A 167 29.71 4.78 0.94
C SER A 167 29.57 3.68 1.99
N ASN A 168 29.69 4.06 3.26
CA ASN A 168 29.57 3.16 4.39
C ASN A 168 28.50 3.63 5.41
N PRO A 169 27.22 3.74 5.01
CA PRO A 169 26.16 4.00 5.96
C PRO A 169 25.96 2.76 6.86
N LYS A 170 25.35 2.99 8.03
CA LYS A 170 25.07 1.92 9.01
C LYS A 170 24.06 0.92 8.42
N GLU A 171 23.13 1.40 7.62
CA GLU A 171 22.06 0.68 6.93
C GLU A 171 22.60 -0.13 5.75
N ALA A 172 22.00 -1.29 5.51
CA ALA A 172 22.20 -2.01 4.26
C ALA A 172 21.62 -1.22 3.06
N THR A 173 21.90 -1.66 1.84
CA THR A 173 21.31 -1.05 0.63
C THR A 173 19.79 -1.22 0.64
N VAL A 174 19.31 -2.41 1.01
CA VAL A 174 17.88 -2.68 1.23
C VAL A 174 17.69 -3.46 2.51
N GLU A 175 16.79 -2.99 3.38
CA GLU A 175 16.37 -3.67 4.61
C GLU A 175 14.85 -3.85 4.64
N ALA A 176 14.37 -4.89 5.33
CA ALA A 176 12.96 -5.21 5.47
C ALA A 176 12.53 -5.20 6.94
N TRP A 177 11.53 -4.37 7.23
CA TRP A 177 11.03 -4.12 8.57
C TRP A 177 9.53 -4.24 8.66
N GLY A 178 9.06 -4.65 9.83
CA GLY A 178 7.65 -4.59 10.17
C GLY A 178 7.34 -3.25 10.81
N LEU A 179 6.25 -2.61 10.38
CA LEU A 179 5.84 -1.31 10.90
C LEU A 179 5.41 -1.42 12.36
N ILE A 180 4.73 -2.52 12.73
CA ILE A 180 4.20 -2.74 14.08
C ILE A 180 5.09 -3.64 14.94
N ASP A 181 5.64 -4.72 14.37
CA ASP A 181 6.29 -5.82 15.11
C ASP A 181 7.83 -5.79 15.03
N GLY A 182 8.41 -4.79 14.38
CA GLY A 182 9.86 -4.74 14.17
C GLY A 182 10.39 -3.42 13.63
N GLN A 183 9.78 -2.29 13.98
CA GLN A 183 10.26 -1.01 13.49
C GLN A 183 11.63 -0.68 14.08
N PRO A 184 12.64 -0.33 13.28
CA PRO A 184 13.96 0.03 13.79
C PRO A 184 13.93 1.42 14.44
N ILE A 185 14.82 1.69 15.40
CA ILE A 185 14.84 2.95 16.17
C ILE A 185 16.04 3.85 15.83
N SER A 186 17.11 3.29 15.26
CA SER A 186 18.37 4.01 14.98
C SER A 186 18.85 3.67 13.56
N ARG A 187 17.95 3.90 12.59
CA ARG A 187 18.18 3.67 11.17
C ARG A 187 17.69 4.87 10.36
N HIS A 188 18.37 5.19 9.27
CA HIS A 188 18.02 6.32 8.39
C HIS A 188 18.01 5.90 6.91
N TYR A 189 16.84 5.94 6.29
CA TYR A 189 16.64 5.52 4.90
C TYR A 189 16.43 6.71 3.97
N ASP A 190 17.22 6.77 2.90
CA ASP A 190 17.03 7.71 1.80
C ASP A 190 15.65 7.52 1.14
N LEU A 191 15.18 6.28 1.05
CA LEU A 191 13.87 5.91 0.51
C LEU A 191 13.15 4.95 1.46
N ARG A 192 11.95 5.32 1.89
CA ARG A 192 11.04 4.47 2.66
C ARG A 192 9.89 4.00 1.77
N ILE A 193 9.72 2.70 1.66
CA ILE A 193 8.66 2.08 0.87
C ILE A 193 7.69 1.43 1.84
N TYR A 194 6.47 1.94 1.91
CA TYR A 194 5.40 1.41 2.74
C TYR A 194 4.47 0.57 1.87
N ASP A 195 4.65 -0.74 1.86
CA ASP A 195 3.86 -1.68 1.04
C ASP A 195 3.09 -2.66 1.93
N ASP A 196 1.76 -2.71 1.77
CA ASP A 196 0.84 -3.51 2.58
C ASP A 196 0.97 -3.23 4.09
N VAL A 197 0.96 -1.94 4.48
CA VAL A 197 0.98 -1.50 5.90
C VAL A 197 -0.36 -1.68 6.61
N VAL A 198 -1.46 -1.67 5.86
CA VAL A 198 -2.80 -2.02 6.36
C VAL A 198 -3.11 -3.46 5.98
N THR A 199 -3.55 -4.23 6.96
CA THR A 199 -4.01 -5.62 6.79
C THR A 199 -5.33 -5.82 7.53
N ARG A 200 -5.92 -7.02 7.42
CA ARG A 200 -7.10 -7.37 8.21
C ARG A 200 -6.84 -7.22 9.72
N ASP A 201 -5.66 -7.61 10.17
CA ASP A 201 -5.30 -7.62 11.59
C ASP A 201 -5.04 -6.22 12.16
N SER A 202 -4.91 -5.22 11.28
CA SER A 202 -4.70 -3.83 11.65
C SER A 202 -5.97 -2.99 11.73
N VAL A 203 -7.14 -3.56 11.40
CA VAL A 203 -8.40 -2.80 11.26
C VAL A 203 -9.60 -3.37 12.02
N ASN A 204 -9.43 -4.40 12.85
CA ASN A 204 -10.57 -4.99 13.56
C ASN A 204 -11.10 -4.07 14.67
N THR A 205 -10.24 -3.23 15.26
CA THR A 205 -10.64 -2.24 16.27
C THR A 205 -10.06 -0.86 15.96
N PRO A 206 -10.70 0.23 16.41
CA PRO A 206 -10.14 1.58 16.28
C PRO A 206 -8.74 1.72 16.87
N ASP A 207 -8.46 1.04 17.99
CA ASP A 207 -7.14 1.06 18.63
C ASP A 207 -6.06 0.42 17.74
N GLN A 208 -6.39 -0.63 16.97
CA GLN A 208 -5.44 -1.23 16.01
C GLN A 208 -5.10 -0.27 14.86
N ILE A 209 -6.10 0.46 14.36
CA ILE A 209 -5.93 1.47 13.32
C ILE A 209 -5.06 2.62 13.85
N ALA A 210 -5.37 3.12 15.05
CA ALA A 210 -4.61 4.17 15.71
C ALA A 210 -3.14 3.74 15.89
N LYS A 211 -2.91 2.53 16.42
CA LYS A 211 -1.55 1.97 16.56
C LYS A 211 -0.78 1.90 15.24
N THR A 212 -1.43 1.53 14.14
CA THR A 212 -0.80 1.46 12.81
C THR A 212 -0.45 2.85 12.28
N THR A 213 -1.32 3.82 12.54
CA THR A 213 -1.13 5.22 12.15
C THR A 213 -0.02 5.88 12.98
N GLU A 214 -0.03 5.69 14.31
CA GLU A 214 1.04 6.15 15.19
C GLU A 214 2.39 5.53 14.84
N ALA A 215 2.43 4.24 14.50
CA ALA A 215 3.66 3.59 14.06
C ALA A 215 4.14 4.15 12.71
N LEU A 216 3.23 4.51 11.80
CA LEU A 216 3.58 5.19 10.56
C LEU A 216 4.19 6.57 10.85
N ASP A 217 3.59 7.32 11.76
CA ASP A 217 4.09 8.64 12.19
C ASP A 217 5.47 8.53 12.85
N LEU A 218 5.69 7.52 13.71
CA LEU A 218 6.99 7.26 14.31
C LEU A 218 8.06 6.93 13.27
N SER A 219 7.69 6.20 12.21
CA SER A 219 8.62 5.81 11.14
C SER A 219 9.14 7.01 10.32
N GLN A 220 8.48 8.16 10.41
CA GLN A 220 8.95 9.41 9.81
C GLN A 220 10.32 9.84 10.37
N ASN A 221 10.63 9.47 11.62
CA ASN A 221 11.94 9.74 12.23
C ASN A 221 13.08 8.91 11.63
N LEU A 222 12.76 7.90 10.81
CA LEU A 222 13.75 7.08 10.09
C LEU A 222 14.19 7.72 8.77
N ALA A 223 13.94 9.01 8.58
CA ALA A 223 14.28 9.74 7.37
C ALA A 223 15.80 9.83 7.24
N GLY A 224 16.31 9.43 6.08
CA GLY A 224 17.64 9.80 5.61
C GLY A 224 17.65 11.19 5.00
N LEU A 225 18.78 11.56 4.40
CA LEU A 225 19.01 12.89 3.85
C LEU A 225 18.04 13.22 2.70
N LYS A 226 17.70 12.23 1.87
CA LYS A 226 16.78 12.42 0.73
C LYS A 226 15.31 12.45 1.12
N ASN A 227 14.94 11.86 2.26
CA ASN A 227 13.58 11.83 2.82
C ASN A 227 12.49 11.48 1.77
N ARG A 228 12.67 10.40 1.02
CA ARG A 228 11.75 9.96 -0.03
C ARG A 228 10.80 8.87 0.46
N GLU A 229 9.57 8.88 -0.04
CA GLU A 229 8.50 8.02 0.46
C GLU A 229 7.56 7.55 -0.64
N TRP A 230 7.30 6.24 -0.67
CA TRP A 230 6.30 5.61 -1.53
C TRP A 230 5.30 4.84 -0.67
N TYR A 231 4.00 5.02 -0.91
CA TYR A 231 2.95 4.29 -0.19
C TYR A 231 2.15 3.42 -1.17
N ILE A 232 2.03 2.13 -0.86
CA ILE A 232 1.42 1.12 -1.71
C ILE A 232 0.52 0.23 -0.85
N GLY A 233 -0.71 -0.04 -1.31
CA GLY A 233 -1.60 -0.85 -0.48
C GLY A 233 -2.95 -1.19 -1.08
N THR A 234 -3.66 -2.11 -0.43
CA THR A 234 -5.11 -2.33 -0.61
C THR A 234 -5.86 -1.91 0.65
N ARG A 235 -7.04 -1.31 0.49
CA ARG A 235 -7.91 -0.93 1.61
C ARG A 235 -8.46 -2.17 2.33
N TYR A 236 -8.53 -2.12 3.64
CA TYR A 236 -9.24 -3.14 4.45
C TYR A 236 -10.40 -2.56 5.28
N HIS A 237 -10.42 -1.25 5.48
CA HIS A 237 -11.46 -0.56 6.24
C HIS A 237 -11.59 0.90 5.77
N TYR A 238 -12.78 1.50 5.92
CA TYR A 238 -13.02 2.87 5.45
C TYR A 238 -12.15 3.92 6.17
N ALA A 239 -11.94 3.72 7.46
CA ALA A 239 -11.15 4.59 8.33
C ALA A 239 -9.75 4.00 8.63
N ASP A 240 -9.20 3.16 7.74
CA ASP A 240 -7.83 2.64 7.91
C ASP A 240 -6.75 3.73 7.81
N THR A 241 -5.48 3.39 8.09
CA THR A 241 -4.35 4.35 8.05
C THR A 241 -4.22 5.09 6.71
N TYR A 242 -4.62 4.47 5.59
CA TYR A 242 -4.63 5.14 4.30
C TYR A 242 -5.63 6.30 4.24
N ARG A 243 -6.75 6.21 4.97
CA ARG A 243 -7.71 7.32 5.07
C ARG A 243 -7.05 8.56 5.70
N ASP A 244 -6.29 8.34 6.76
CA ASP A 244 -5.58 9.42 7.46
C ASP A 244 -4.53 10.07 6.55
N LEU A 245 -3.75 9.30 5.77
CA LEU A 245 -2.85 9.85 4.75
C LEU A 245 -3.58 10.72 3.71
N ILE A 246 -4.73 10.24 3.21
CA ILE A 246 -5.55 11.00 2.26
C ILE A 246 -6.03 12.32 2.89
N GLU A 247 -6.49 12.29 4.14
CA GLU A 247 -6.97 13.48 4.85
C GLU A 247 -5.86 14.49 5.18
N ARG A 248 -4.63 14.00 5.37
CA ARG A 248 -3.42 14.83 5.51
C ARG A 248 -2.93 15.43 4.19
N GLY A 249 -3.56 15.08 3.07
CA GLY A 249 -3.27 15.65 1.75
C GLY A 249 -2.24 14.87 0.93
N THR A 250 -1.93 13.62 1.28
CA THR A 250 -1.11 12.75 0.42
C THR A 250 -1.82 12.53 -0.91
N GLU A 251 -1.15 12.87 -2.01
CA GLU A 251 -1.69 12.62 -3.34
C GLU A 251 -1.97 11.13 -3.52
N THR A 252 -3.17 10.78 -3.98
CA THR A 252 -3.64 9.40 -3.96
C THR A 252 -4.14 8.97 -5.33
N ARG A 253 -3.66 7.82 -5.78
CA ARG A 253 -4.13 7.14 -7.00
C ARG A 253 -4.90 5.89 -6.61
N VAL A 254 -6.18 5.88 -6.94
CA VAL A 254 -7.06 4.75 -6.64
C VAL A 254 -7.42 4.02 -7.92
N TYR A 255 -7.02 2.75 -7.99
CA TYR A 255 -7.21 1.91 -9.16
C TYR A 255 -8.00 0.64 -8.83
N PRO A 256 -9.34 0.67 -8.96
CA PRO A 256 -10.17 -0.51 -8.79
C PRO A 256 -9.96 -1.52 -9.93
N ALA A 257 -10.47 -2.74 -9.72
CA ALA A 257 -10.40 -3.82 -10.70
C ALA A 257 -11.34 -3.63 -11.90
N THR A 258 -12.32 -2.73 -11.79
CA THR A 258 -13.34 -2.44 -12.81
C THR A 258 -13.36 -0.96 -13.16
N GLU A 259 -13.74 -0.61 -14.39
CA GLU A 259 -13.76 0.78 -14.88
C GLU A 259 -14.68 1.68 -14.03
N SER A 260 -15.82 1.16 -13.58
CA SER A 260 -16.79 1.89 -12.75
C SER A 260 -16.44 1.91 -11.27
N GLY A 261 -15.48 1.10 -10.82
CA GLY A 261 -15.24 0.85 -9.39
C GLY A 261 -16.37 0.09 -8.69
N THR A 262 -17.28 -0.53 -9.44
CA THR A 262 -18.39 -1.34 -8.91
C THR A 262 -18.28 -2.81 -9.35
N PRO A 263 -18.95 -3.76 -8.68
CA PRO A 263 -18.93 -5.18 -9.06
C PRO A 263 -19.42 -5.45 -10.49
N ASP A 264 -20.37 -4.64 -10.97
CA ASP A 264 -20.99 -4.77 -12.29
C ASP A 264 -20.19 -4.09 -13.41
N GLY A 265 -19.10 -3.41 -13.05
CA GLY A 265 -18.21 -2.78 -14.02
C GLY A 265 -17.44 -3.78 -14.86
N ARG A 266 -17.02 -3.33 -16.05
CA ARG A 266 -16.10 -4.07 -16.91
C ARG A 266 -14.74 -4.18 -16.21
N PRO A 267 -14.13 -5.38 -16.11
CA PRO A 267 -12.80 -5.53 -15.53
C PRO A 267 -11.73 -4.90 -16.42
N ILE A 268 -10.76 -4.23 -15.80
CA ILE A 268 -9.74 -3.45 -16.52
C ILE A 268 -8.51 -4.31 -16.87
N PHE A 269 -8.08 -5.16 -15.93
CA PHE A 269 -6.91 -6.02 -16.08
C PHE A 269 -7.28 -7.50 -16.18
N LEU A 270 -8.24 -7.93 -15.36
CA LEU A 270 -8.69 -9.32 -15.36
C LEU A 270 -9.56 -9.61 -16.58
N THR A 271 -9.55 -10.85 -17.03
CA THR A 271 -10.58 -11.33 -17.96
C THR A 271 -11.95 -11.34 -17.26
N GLN A 272 -13.02 -11.32 -18.05
CA GLN A 272 -14.38 -11.40 -17.51
C GLN A 272 -14.58 -12.70 -16.70
N GLU A 273 -14.06 -13.82 -17.17
CA GLU A 273 -14.13 -15.12 -16.49
C GLU A 273 -13.41 -15.10 -15.13
N GLU A 274 -12.18 -14.57 -15.07
CA GLU A 274 -11.43 -14.43 -13.81
C GLU A 274 -12.14 -13.49 -12.85
N TRP A 275 -12.74 -12.41 -13.36
CA TRP A 275 -13.50 -11.47 -12.57
C TRP A 275 -14.75 -12.12 -11.97
N ASP A 276 -15.52 -12.85 -12.77
CA ASP A 276 -16.72 -13.57 -12.31
C ASP A 276 -16.37 -14.63 -11.27
N LYS A 277 -15.27 -15.36 -11.46
CA LYS A 277 -14.75 -16.30 -10.46
C LYS A 277 -14.34 -15.61 -9.16
N LYS A 278 -13.73 -14.42 -9.22
CA LYS A 278 -13.41 -13.63 -8.02
C LYS A 278 -14.68 -13.13 -7.32
N LYS A 279 -15.66 -12.64 -8.07
CA LYS A 279 -16.96 -12.21 -7.51
C LYS A 279 -17.68 -13.34 -6.80
N SER A 280 -17.70 -14.55 -7.37
CA SER A 280 -18.36 -15.70 -6.75
C SER A 280 -17.61 -16.27 -5.55
N SER A 281 -16.29 -16.11 -5.49
CA SER A 281 -15.45 -16.69 -4.44
C SER A 281 -15.18 -15.75 -3.26
N MET A 282 -15.34 -14.44 -3.43
CA MET A 282 -15.08 -13.44 -2.39
C MET A 282 -16.39 -12.91 -1.79
N GLY A 283 -16.41 -12.75 -0.46
CA GLY A 283 -17.50 -12.02 0.20
C GLY A 283 -17.54 -10.56 -0.25
N GLN A 284 -18.74 -9.96 -0.28
CA GLN A 284 -18.97 -8.61 -0.80
C GLN A 284 -18.04 -7.55 -0.17
N TYR A 285 -17.85 -7.59 1.16
CA TYR A 285 -16.93 -6.70 1.85
C TYR A 285 -15.48 -6.84 1.37
N VAL A 286 -14.98 -8.07 1.25
CA VAL A 286 -13.61 -8.35 0.80
C VAL A 286 -13.43 -7.89 -0.65
N LEU A 287 -14.41 -8.14 -1.51
CA LEU A 287 -14.41 -7.67 -2.89
C LEU A 287 -14.33 -6.12 -2.94
N ALA A 288 -15.19 -5.44 -2.19
CA ALA A 288 -15.25 -3.98 -2.16
C ALA A 288 -13.93 -3.36 -1.66
N CYS A 289 -13.36 -3.92 -0.60
CA CYS A 289 -12.08 -3.49 -0.03
C CYS A 289 -10.88 -3.78 -0.95
N GLN A 290 -10.69 -5.04 -1.34
CA GLN A 290 -9.46 -5.50 -1.98
C GLN A 290 -9.46 -5.36 -3.50
N MET A 291 -10.62 -5.46 -4.14
CA MET A 291 -10.74 -5.35 -5.60
C MET A 291 -11.23 -3.98 -6.03
N LEU A 292 -12.14 -3.34 -5.29
CA LEU A 292 -12.73 -2.06 -5.69
C LEU A 292 -12.15 -0.85 -4.95
N GLN A 293 -11.31 -1.06 -3.95
CA GLN A 293 -10.72 0.01 -3.11
C GLN A 293 -11.77 0.93 -2.46
N ASN A 294 -13.00 0.45 -2.28
CA ASN A 294 -14.11 1.18 -1.69
C ASN A 294 -14.76 0.37 -0.56
N PRO A 295 -14.23 0.45 0.67
CA PRO A 295 -14.77 -0.27 1.82
C PRO A 295 -16.22 0.10 2.16
N ILE A 296 -16.70 1.30 1.80
CA ILE A 296 -18.07 1.76 2.10
C ILE A 296 -19.10 0.98 1.30
N ALA A 297 -18.79 0.60 0.06
CA ALA A 297 -19.71 -0.13 -0.81
C ALA A 297 -19.93 -1.59 -0.35
N GLY A 298 -19.00 -2.14 0.43
CA GLY A 298 -19.09 -3.51 0.96
C GLY A 298 -19.45 -3.56 2.45
N SER A 299 -19.33 -2.46 3.19
CA SER A 299 -19.97 -2.36 4.49
C SER A 299 -21.47 -2.38 4.24
N GLU A 300 -22.17 -3.36 4.79
CA GLU A 300 -23.56 -3.15 5.19
C GLU A 300 -23.52 -1.93 6.12
N GLN A 301 -23.68 -0.73 5.54
CA GLN A 301 -24.05 0.44 6.32
C GLN A 301 -25.40 0.06 6.93
N VAL A 302 -25.38 -0.40 8.18
CA VAL A 302 -26.61 -0.60 8.95
C VAL A 302 -27.39 0.72 9.00
N PHE A 303 -26.71 1.86 8.85
CA PHE A 303 -27.29 3.18 8.66
C PHE A 303 -26.62 3.95 7.52
N LYS A 304 -27.42 4.44 6.57
CA LYS A 304 -26.97 5.46 5.60
C LYS A 304 -26.96 6.84 6.28
N PRO A 305 -25.99 7.72 5.99
CA PRO A 305 -25.95 9.07 6.56
C PRO A 305 -27.27 9.84 6.37
N GLU A 306 -27.94 9.69 5.22
CA GLU A 306 -29.24 10.30 4.95
C GLU A 306 -30.41 9.80 5.84
N TRP A 307 -30.24 8.67 6.53
CA TRP A 307 -31.24 8.13 7.46
C TRP A 307 -31.18 8.85 8.82
N ILE A 308 -30.05 9.48 9.15
CA ILE A 308 -29.87 10.19 10.40
C ILE A 308 -30.30 11.64 10.20
N ARG A 309 -31.41 12.03 10.85
CA ARG A 309 -31.92 13.40 10.82
C ARG A 309 -31.90 13.97 12.23
N ARG A 310 -31.40 15.20 12.36
CA ARG A 310 -31.52 15.95 13.61
C ARG A 310 -32.95 16.45 13.75
N ILE A 311 -33.55 16.20 14.90
CA ILE A 311 -34.84 16.76 15.28
C ILE A 311 -34.62 17.76 16.41
N GLU A 312 -35.21 18.94 16.30
CA GLU A 312 -35.14 19.95 17.36
C GLU A 312 -36.27 19.79 18.38
N ILE A 313 -37.41 19.24 17.94
CA ILE A 313 -38.61 19.10 18.75
C ILE A 313 -38.87 17.61 19.00
N ARG A 314 -38.86 17.22 20.28
CA ARG A 314 -39.18 15.87 20.72
C ARG A 314 -40.70 15.60 20.57
N PRO A 315 -41.13 14.50 19.93
CA PRO A 315 -42.53 14.09 19.90
C PRO A 315 -43.11 13.87 21.31
N ARG A 316 -44.37 14.25 21.51
CA ARG A 316 -45.01 14.24 22.84
C ARG A 316 -45.31 12.84 23.38
N VAL A 317 -45.60 11.87 22.50
CA VAL A 317 -46.00 10.51 22.88
C VAL A 317 -45.00 9.53 22.30
N LEU A 318 -44.21 8.91 23.18
CA LEU A 318 -43.15 7.96 22.82
C LEU A 318 -43.14 6.82 23.82
N ASN A 319 -42.97 5.59 23.33
CA ASN A 319 -42.52 4.47 24.14
C ASN A 319 -41.00 4.55 24.26
N ILE A 320 -40.49 4.58 25.48
CA ILE A 320 -39.06 4.75 25.75
C ILE A 320 -38.46 3.38 26.06
N TYR A 321 -37.40 3.04 25.35
CA TYR A 321 -36.61 1.84 25.54
C TYR A 321 -35.18 2.25 25.91
N ILE A 322 -34.62 1.58 26.90
CA ILE A 322 -33.22 1.73 27.26
C ILE A 322 -32.50 0.46 26.81
N LEU A 323 -31.56 0.63 25.90
CA LEU A 323 -30.70 -0.45 25.41
C LEU A 323 -29.34 -0.31 26.08
N CYS A 324 -28.86 -1.38 26.71
CA CYS A 324 -27.58 -1.39 27.41
C CYS A 324 -26.70 -2.48 26.82
N ASP A 325 -25.53 -2.08 26.31
CA ASP A 325 -24.45 -2.95 25.87
C ASP A 325 -23.28 -2.84 26.88
N PRO A 326 -23.22 -3.74 27.88
CA PRO A 326 -22.25 -3.64 28.96
C PRO A 326 -20.89 -4.24 28.59
N ALA A 327 -19.87 -3.40 28.43
CA ALA A 327 -18.47 -3.88 28.42
C ALA A 327 -18.06 -4.48 29.79
N HIS A 328 -17.10 -5.41 29.88
CA HIS A 328 -16.81 -6.10 31.16
C HIS A 328 -15.69 -5.48 32.03
N SER A 329 -15.00 -4.42 31.59
CA SER A 329 -13.77 -3.95 32.24
C SER A 329 -13.54 -2.42 32.13
N LYS A 330 -12.72 -1.84 33.03
CA LYS A 330 -12.25 -0.44 32.99
C LYS A 330 -10.87 -0.25 32.33
N LYS A 331 -10.25 -1.32 31.82
CA LYS A 331 -8.91 -1.24 31.22
C LYS A 331 -8.92 -0.32 30.00
N GLN A 332 -7.80 0.34 29.74
CA GLN A 332 -7.66 1.24 28.60
C GLN A 332 -7.82 0.53 27.24
N SER A 333 -7.65 -0.79 27.24
CA SER A 333 -7.82 -1.71 26.10
C SER A 333 -9.18 -2.43 26.05
N SER A 334 -10.14 -2.08 26.92
CA SER A 334 -11.48 -2.68 26.89
C SER A 334 -12.52 -1.71 26.34
N ASP A 335 -13.55 -2.32 25.74
CA ASP A 335 -14.69 -1.62 25.16
C ASP A 335 -15.42 -0.74 26.18
N ARG A 336 -16.16 0.25 25.68
CA ARG A 336 -16.96 1.16 26.50
C ARG A 336 -18.34 0.54 26.70
N THR A 337 -18.95 0.78 27.86
CA THR A 337 -20.38 0.51 28.04
C THR A 337 -21.16 1.56 27.25
N ALA A 338 -22.08 1.10 26.40
CA ALA A 338 -23.01 1.96 25.67
C ALA A 338 -24.42 1.79 26.22
N ILE A 339 -25.05 2.89 26.61
CA ILE A 339 -26.45 2.95 27.01
C ILE A 339 -27.13 3.91 26.03
N ALA A 340 -28.15 3.45 25.32
CA ALA A 340 -28.91 4.26 24.37
C ALA A 340 -30.38 4.34 24.79
N VAL A 341 -30.91 5.55 24.81
CA VAL A 341 -32.33 5.83 25.07
C VAL A 341 -33.03 6.05 23.75
N ILE A 342 -33.89 5.11 23.40
CA ILE A 342 -34.61 5.12 22.13
C ILE A 342 -36.09 5.37 22.40
N GLY A 343 -36.60 6.48 21.88
CA GLY A 343 -38.03 6.74 21.79
C GLY A 343 -38.62 6.11 20.53
N VAL A 344 -39.78 5.49 20.64
CA VAL A 344 -40.54 4.95 19.50
C VAL A 344 -41.93 5.56 19.49
N ASP A 345 -42.32 6.20 18.39
CA ASP A 345 -43.68 6.74 18.24
C ASP A 345 -44.69 5.69 17.74
N HIS A 346 -45.95 6.10 17.62
CA HIS A 346 -47.05 5.26 17.13
C HIS A 346 -46.87 4.78 15.68
N ALA A 347 -46.05 5.48 14.89
CA ALA A 347 -45.70 5.13 13.52
C ALA A 347 -44.40 4.30 13.44
N TYR A 348 -43.87 3.85 14.58
CA TYR A 348 -42.63 3.09 14.71
C TYR A 348 -41.36 3.84 14.25
N ASN A 349 -41.41 5.16 14.16
CA ASN A 349 -40.21 5.97 13.98
C ASN A 349 -39.38 5.91 15.27
N LYS A 350 -38.06 5.79 15.10
CA LYS A 350 -37.10 5.65 16.21
C LYS A 350 -36.33 6.93 16.38
N TYR A 351 -36.24 7.40 17.62
CA TYR A 351 -35.56 8.63 17.99
C TYR A 351 -34.49 8.31 19.03
N LEU A 352 -33.22 8.63 18.75
CA LEU A 352 -32.18 8.62 19.77
C LEU A 352 -32.36 9.87 20.63
N LEU A 353 -32.85 9.67 21.86
CA LEU A 353 -33.22 10.77 22.78
C LEU A 353 -32.04 11.20 23.65
N ASP A 354 -31.29 10.22 24.13
CA ASP A 354 -30.12 10.39 24.97
C ASP A 354 -29.24 9.13 24.85
N GLY A 355 -28.00 9.22 25.29
CA GLY A 355 -27.13 8.06 25.34
C GLY A 355 -25.81 8.37 26.00
N ILE A 356 -25.26 7.36 26.67
CA ILE A 356 -23.98 7.43 27.35
C ILE A 356 -23.07 6.37 26.77
N CYS A 357 -21.87 6.77 26.36
CA CYS A 357 -20.82 5.85 25.93
C CYS A 357 -19.57 6.11 26.78
N HIS A 358 -19.36 5.29 27.82
CA HIS A 358 -18.28 5.50 28.78
C HIS A 358 -17.75 4.20 29.38
N ARG A 359 -16.57 4.26 30.01
CA ARG A 359 -15.99 3.13 30.75
C ARG A 359 -16.51 3.15 32.19
N MET A 360 -17.43 2.25 32.50
CA MET A 360 -18.12 2.21 33.79
C MET A 360 -17.89 0.88 34.50
N ASN A 361 -17.71 0.91 35.82
CA ASN A 361 -17.86 -0.28 36.67
C ASN A 361 -19.36 -0.60 36.89
N LEU A 362 -19.66 -1.71 37.57
CA LEU A 362 -21.04 -2.15 37.79
C LEU A 362 -21.89 -1.09 38.53
N LYS A 363 -21.31 -0.42 39.54
CA LYS A 363 -21.99 0.61 40.32
C LYS A 363 -22.30 1.85 39.48
N GLU A 364 -21.33 2.32 38.70
CA GLU A 364 -21.50 3.48 37.80
C GLU A 364 -22.52 3.21 36.69
N ARG A 365 -22.63 1.98 36.18
CA ARG A 365 -23.68 1.61 35.22
C ARG A 365 -25.05 1.72 35.84
N TRP A 366 -25.21 1.20 37.06
CA TRP A 366 -26.46 1.27 37.80
C TRP A 366 -26.86 2.73 38.07
N GLU A 367 -25.91 3.55 38.54
CA GLU A 367 -26.16 4.98 38.77
C GLU A 367 -26.48 5.74 37.49
N SER A 368 -25.87 5.36 36.35
CA SER A 368 -26.16 5.99 35.06
C SER A 368 -27.55 5.62 34.56
N LEU A 369 -27.97 4.36 34.70
CA LEU A 369 -29.33 3.91 34.36
C LEU A 369 -30.41 4.60 35.19
N LEU A 370 -30.12 5.02 36.43
CA LEU A 370 -31.07 5.76 37.26
C LEU A 370 -31.23 7.23 36.85
N LYS A 371 -30.24 7.79 36.16
CA LYS A 371 -30.22 9.19 35.72
C LYS A 371 -30.72 9.37 34.28
N THR A 372 -30.84 8.27 33.56
CA THR A 372 -31.22 8.17 32.15
C THR A 372 -32.70 7.83 32.06
#